data_AF-X1B9L0-F1
#
_entry.id   AF-X1B9L0-F1
#
_cell.length_a   1.000
_cell.length_b   1.000
_cell.length_c   1.000
_cell.angle_alpha   90.00
_cell.angle_beta   90.00
_cell.angle_gamma   90.00
#
_symmetry.space_group_name_H-M   'P 1'
#
loop_
_entity.id
_entity.type
_entity.pdbx_description
1 polymer ?
#
loop_
_entity_poly.entity_id
_entity_poly.type
_entity_poly.pdbx_seq_one_letter_code
_entity_poly.pdbx_strand_id
1 'polypeptide(L)'
;MIKIERYEDKIQKHLFAKNQSTISKYMDLFVGKKGMLSLMKYEIITILFQNMPGAIGILFRNLFYPLLLKKVGKGVIFGRAITLRHPYKITIESDVVIDDYCVLDAKGLDNKG
;
A
#
# COMPACT_ATOMS: atom_id res chain seq x y z
N MET A 1 10.27 16.29 -31.45
CA MET A 1 9.21 16.70 -30.51
C MET A 1 8.94 15.52 -29.57
N ILE A 2 9.64 15.46 -28.45
CA ILE A 2 9.61 14.31 -27.53
C ILE A 2 8.31 14.37 -26.74
N LYS A 3 7.39 13.42 -26.97
CA LYS A 3 6.17 13.26 -26.18
C LYS A 3 6.58 12.85 -24.76
N ILE A 4 6.71 13.82 -23.87
CA ILE A 4 6.73 13.59 -22.42
C ILE A 4 5.27 13.28 -22.05
N GLU A 5 4.85 12.04 -22.26
CA GLU A 5 3.56 11.56 -21.78
C GLU A 5 3.65 11.54 -20.24
N ARG A 6 2.88 12.40 -19.58
CA ARG A 6 2.96 12.62 -18.12
C ARG A 6 2.60 11.33 -17.38
N TYR A 7 3.30 11.05 -16.30
CA TYR A 7 3.07 9.87 -15.44
C TYR A 7 1.60 9.75 -14.98
N GLU A 8 0.97 10.89 -14.71
CA GLU A 8 -0.46 10.98 -14.37
C GLU A 8 -1.38 10.50 -15.50
N ASP A 9 -1.06 10.83 -16.76
CA ASP A 9 -1.85 10.43 -17.93
C ASP A 9 -1.87 8.92 -18.11
N LYS A 10 -0.74 8.25 -17.83
CA LYS A 10 -0.63 6.78 -17.89
C LYS A 10 -1.44 6.11 -16.79
N ILE A 11 -1.44 6.67 -15.58
CA ILE A 11 -2.26 6.16 -14.47
C ILE A 11 -3.75 6.31 -14.78
N GLN A 12 -4.19 7.47 -15.26
CA GLN A 12 -5.59 7.69 -15.63
C GLN A 12 -6.03 6.74 -16.75
N LYS A 13 -5.21 6.57 -17.80
CA LYS A 13 -5.51 5.61 -18.88
C LYS A 13 -5.62 4.17 -18.37
N HIS A 14 -4.79 3.75 -17.42
CA HIS A 14 -4.87 2.41 -16.83
C HIS A 14 -6.12 2.24 -15.96
N LEU A 15 -6.50 3.26 -15.18
CA LEU A 15 -7.72 3.29 -14.37
C LEU A 15 -9.00 3.16 -15.21
N PHE A 16 -9.04 3.86 -16.34
CA PHE A 16 -10.19 3.86 -17.25
C PHE A 16 -10.13 2.78 -18.35
N ALA A 17 -9.13 1.90 -18.33
CA ALA A 17 -9.06 0.78 -19.27
C ALA A 17 -10.31 -0.10 -19.10
N LYS A 18 -11.08 -0.27 -20.19
CA LYS A 18 -12.39 -0.96 -20.19
C LYS A 18 -12.31 -2.48 -19.97
N ASN A 19 -11.14 -3.09 -20.12
CA ASN A 19 -10.97 -4.56 -20.15
C ASN A 19 -10.60 -5.19 -18.80
N GLN A 20 -10.74 -4.49 -17.68
CA GLN A 20 -10.44 -5.04 -16.34
C GLN A 20 -11.63 -4.90 -15.40
N SER A 21 -11.83 -5.93 -14.56
CA SER A 21 -12.82 -5.88 -13.48
C SER A 21 -12.45 -4.84 -12.43
N THR A 22 -13.44 -4.31 -11.71
CA THR A 22 -13.24 -3.32 -10.64
C THR A 22 -12.29 -3.83 -9.55
N ILE A 23 -12.39 -5.11 -9.20
CA ILE A 23 -11.49 -5.75 -8.22
C ILE A 23 -10.06 -5.81 -8.75
N SER A 24 -9.85 -6.17 -10.02
CA SER A 24 -8.51 -6.17 -10.62
C SER A 24 -7.90 -4.78 -10.59
N LYS A 25 -8.68 -3.74 -10.93
CA LYS A 25 -8.23 -2.35 -10.85
C LYS A 25 -7.84 -1.95 -9.43
N TYR A 26 -8.66 -2.31 -8.45
CA TYR A 26 -8.37 -2.03 -7.05
C TYR A 26 -7.07 -2.73 -6.60
N MET A 27 -6.91 -4.00 -6.93
CA MET A 27 -5.68 -4.75 -6.65
C MET A 27 -4.47 -4.09 -7.30
N ASP A 28 -4.57 -3.65 -8.55
CA ASP A 28 -3.48 -3.01 -9.28
C ASP A 28 -3.15 -1.60 -8.75
N LEU A 29 -4.04 -0.98 -7.96
CA LEU A 29 -3.83 0.34 -7.36
C LEU A 29 -3.31 0.31 -5.92
N PHE A 30 -3.81 -0.62 -5.11
CA PHE A 30 -3.54 -0.65 -3.67
C PHE A 30 -2.67 -1.84 -3.27
N VAL A 31 -2.97 -3.05 -3.76
CA VAL A 31 -2.25 -4.25 -3.35
C VAL A 31 -0.97 -4.45 -4.15
N GLY A 32 -1.01 -4.16 -5.46
CA GLY A 32 0.01 -4.34 -6.49
C GLY A 32 0.44 -5.79 -6.76
N LYS A 33 -0.01 -6.76 -5.97
CA LYS A 33 0.26 -8.18 -6.18
C LYS A 33 -0.97 -8.90 -6.69
N LYS A 34 -0.80 -9.73 -7.72
CA LYS A 34 -1.84 -10.62 -8.23
C LYS A 34 -2.04 -11.78 -7.26
N GLY A 35 -3.29 -11.98 -6.81
CA GLY A 35 -3.70 -13.08 -5.93
C GLY A 35 -4.81 -12.70 -4.95
N MET A 36 -5.80 -13.58 -4.82
CA MET A 36 -6.91 -13.38 -3.87
C MET A 36 -6.43 -13.37 -2.42
N LEU A 37 -5.44 -14.22 -2.10
CA LEU A 37 -4.88 -14.29 -0.74
C LEU A 37 -4.20 -12.98 -0.32
N SER A 38 -3.45 -12.33 -1.22
CA SER A 38 -2.81 -11.04 -0.92
C SER A 38 -3.85 -9.92 -0.74
N LEU A 39 -4.93 -9.95 -1.52
CA LEU A 39 -6.05 -9.02 -1.35
C LEU A 39 -6.72 -9.23 0.01
N MET A 40 -7.13 -10.46 0.32
CA MET A 40 -7.79 -10.76 1.60
C MET A 40 -6.91 -10.39 2.79
N LYS A 41 -5.61 -10.72 2.74
CA LYS A 41 -4.65 -10.37 3.78
C LYS A 41 -4.55 -8.86 3.98
N TYR A 42 -4.47 -8.11 2.88
CA TYR A 42 -4.44 -6.65 2.90
C TYR A 42 -5.72 -6.09 3.55
N GLU A 43 -6.89 -6.49 3.04
CA GLU A 43 -8.19 -6.01 3.53
C GLU A 43 -8.43 -6.33 5.01
N ILE A 44 -8.15 -7.56 5.45
CA ILE A 44 -8.36 -7.94 6.85
C ILE A 44 -7.52 -7.07 7.79
N ILE A 45 -6.24 -6.85 7.44
CA ILE A 45 -5.33 -6.07 8.29
C ILE A 45 -5.71 -4.57 8.28
N THR A 46 -6.06 -4.01 7.12
CA THR A 46 -6.42 -2.59 7.02
C THR A 46 -7.76 -2.31 7.69
N ILE A 47 -8.79 -3.13 7.45
CA ILE A 47 -10.13 -2.96 8.05
C ILE A 47 -10.05 -2.98 9.59
N LEU A 48 -9.29 -3.93 10.16
CA LEU A 48 -9.24 -4.10 11.60
C LEU A 48 -8.35 -3.07 12.31
N PHE A 49 -7.20 -2.72 11.73
CA PHE A 49 -6.14 -2.03 12.48
C PHE A 49 -5.80 -0.62 11.97
N GLN A 50 -6.19 -0.26 10.74
CA GLN A 50 -5.79 1.02 10.14
C GLN A 50 -6.25 2.23 10.97
N ASN A 51 -7.52 2.25 11.38
CA ASN A 51 -8.10 3.39 12.09
C ASN A 51 -8.16 3.22 13.61
N MET A 52 -7.63 2.12 14.15
CA MET A 52 -7.70 1.86 15.59
C MET A 52 -6.87 2.91 16.36
N PRO A 53 -7.49 3.63 17.32
CA PRO A 53 -6.83 4.69 18.06
C PRO A 53 -5.96 4.16 19.21
N GLY A 54 -5.10 5.04 19.73
CA GLY A 54 -4.34 4.81 20.96
C GLY A 54 -3.20 3.79 20.84
N ALA A 55 -2.62 3.45 21.99
CA ALA A 55 -1.46 2.56 22.08
C ALA A 55 -1.76 1.14 21.57
N ILE A 56 -2.98 0.65 21.76
CA ILE A 56 -3.41 -0.64 21.21
C ILE A 56 -3.38 -0.62 19.68
N GLY A 57 -3.84 0.48 19.06
CA GLY A 57 -3.72 0.71 17.63
C GLY A 57 -2.28 0.61 17.14
N ILE A 58 -1.35 1.29 17.83
CA ILE A 58 0.08 1.25 17.51
C ILE A 58 0.62 -0.18 17.61
N LEU A 59 0.31 -0.91 18.69
CA LEU A 59 0.77 -2.28 18.89
C LEU A 59 0.31 -3.20 17.75
N PHE A 60 -0.98 -3.17 17.42
CA PHE A 60 -1.52 -4.01 16.35
C PHE A 60 -0.94 -3.63 14.98
N ARG A 61 -0.80 -2.33 14.67
CA ARG A 61 -0.17 -1.94 13.40
C ARG A 61 1.28 -2.39 13.34
N ASN A 62 2.06 -2.22 14.41
CA ASN A 62 3.45 -2.67 14.48
C ASN A 62 3.59 -4.20 14.37
N LEU A 63 2.58 -4.97 14.78
CA LEU A 63 2.56 -6.43 14.66
C LEU A 63 2.11 -6.91 13.27
N PHE A 64 1.07 -6.30 12.70
CA PHE A 64 0.41 -6.80 11.49
C PHE A 64 0.88 -6.14 10.19
N TYR A 65 1.30 -4.86 10.21
CA TYR A 65 1.78 -4.20 8.99
C TYR A 65 3.06 -4.82 8.40
N PRO A 66 4.01 -5.35 9.20
CA PRO A 66 5.15 -6.10 8.66
C PRO A 66 4.74 -7.31 7.80
N LEU A 67 3.53 -7.85 7.99
CA LEU A 67 3.02 -8.94 7.15
C LEU A 67 2.60 -8.47 5.74
N LEU A 68 2.33 -7.18 5.57
CA LEU A 68 1.97 -6.58 4.27
C LEU A 68 3.19 -6.02 3.53
N LEU A 69 4.14 -5.49 4.28
CA LEU A 69 5.32 -4.79 3.77
C LEU A 69 6.41 -5.77 3.32
N LYS A 70 7.37 -5.31 2.51
CA LYS A 70 8.52 -6.13 2.08
C LYS A 70 9.44 -6.45 3.25
N LYS A 71 9.77 -5.43 4.04
CA LYS A 71 10.66 -5.49 5.20
C LYS A 71 10.34 -4.31 6.13
N VAL A 72 10.35 -4.57 7.43
CA VAL A 72 10.21 -3.55 8.49
C VAL A 72 11.33 -3.76 9.50
N GLY A 73 12.06 -2.70 9.79
CA GLY A 73 13.13 -2.69 10.79
C GLY A 73 12.62 -2.72 12.23
N LYS A 74 13.55 -2.69 13.19
CA LYS A 74 13.21 -2.62 14.62
C LYS A 74 12.84 -1.19 15.00
N GLY A 75 12.01 -1.01 16.02
CA GLY A 75 11.65 0.33 16.50
C GLY A 75 10.74 1.13 15.55
N VAL A 76 10.21 0.52 14.49
CA VAL A 76 9.29 1.20 13.58
C VAL A 76 7.93 1.41 14.25
N ILE A 77 7.40 2.63 14.13
CA ILE A 77 6.08 3.00 14.65
C ILE A 77 5.18 3.42 13.50
N PHE A 78 4.00 2.80 13.44
CA PHE A 78 2.96 3.17 12.49
C PHE A 78 1.83 3.95 13.17
N GLY A 79 1.61 5.16 12.68
CA GLY A 79 0.47 6.03 12.96
C GLY A 79 -0.84 5.48 12.40
N ARG A 80 -1.93 6.15 12.73
CA ARG A 80 -3.30 5.82 12.36
C ARG A 80 -3.60 6.27 10.94
N ALA A 81 -4.51 5.56 10.28
CA ALA A 81 -5.02 5.92 8.97
C ALA A 81 -3.94 6.05 7.88
N ILE A 82 -2.82 5.33 8.04
CA ILE A 82 -1.80 5.25 6.99
C ILE A 82 -2.38 4.53 5.78
N THR A 83 -2.22 5.13 4.60
CA THR A 83 -2.57 4.50 3.32
C THR A 83 -1.36 3.79 2.75
N LEU A 84 -1.47 2.48 2.52
CA LEU A 84 -0.43 1.67 1.92
C LEU A 84 -0.79 1.31 0.48
N ARG A 85 0.07 1.66 -0.49
CA ARG A 85 -0.10 1.29 -1.90
C ARG A 85 1.13 0.52 -2.39
N HIS A 86 0.87 -0.66 -2.93
CA HIS A 86 1.89 -1.65 -3.31
C HIS A 86 2.81 -2.02 -2.12
N PRO A 87 2.25 -2.39 -0.94
CA PRO A 87 3.03 -2.53 0.30
C PRO A 87 4.17 -3.55 0.23
N TYR A 88 4.01 -4.63 -0.55
CA TYR A 88 5.03 -5.68 -0.71
C TYR A 88 6.33 -5.21 -1.38
N LYS A 89 6.37 -3.97 -1.88
CA LYS A 89 7.57 -3.32 -2.43
C LYS A 89 8.27 -2.42 -1.42
N ILE A 90 7.56 -2.00 -0.38
CA ILE A 90 8.02 -0.99 0.57
C ILE A 90 8.93 -1.64 1.60
N THR A 91 10.12 -1.07 1.78
CA THR A 91 11.07 -1.42 2.85
C THR A 91 11.23 -0.22 3.76
N ILE A 92 11.07 -0.46 5.06
CA ILE A 92 11.28 0.55 6.10
C ILE A 92 12.40 0.02 6.99
N GLU A 93 13.44 0.83 7.21
CA GLU A 93 14.56 0.49 8.08
C GLU A 93 14.23 0.79 9.55
N SER A 94 15.18 0.55 10.45
CA SER A 94 14.96 0.70 11.89
C SER A 94 14.76 2.16 12.33
N ASP A 95 14.07 2.33 13.46
CA ASP A 95 13.90 3.60 14.17
C ASP A 95 13.19 4.69 13.33
N VAL A 96 12.24 4.26 12.50
CA VAL A 96 11.40 5.13 11.67
C VAL A 96 10.01 5.29 12.30
N VAL A 97 9.52 6.53 12.34
CA VAL A 97 8.13 6.83 12.68
C VAL A 97 7.38 7.26 11.43
N ILE A 98 6.25 6.62 11.17
CA ILE A 98 5.33 7.01 10.11
C ILE A 98 4.09 7.58 10.79
N ASP A 99 3.84 8.86 10.58
CA ASP A 99 2.80 9.58 11.30
C ASP A 99 1.39 9.25 10.78
N ASP A 100 0.39 9.69 11.52
CA ASP A 100 -1.01 9.56 11.17
C ASP A 100 -1.30 10.12 9.76
N TYR A 101 -2.21 9.48 9.03
CA TYR A 101 -2.72 9.90 7.70
C TYR A 101 -1.67 9.98 6.58
N CYS A 102 -0.47 9.44 6.81
CA CYS A 102 0.56 9.37 5.78
C CYS A 102 0.17 8.41 4.64
N VAL A 103 0.67 8.68 3.44
CA VAL A 103 0.53 7.80 2.27
C VAL A 103 1.90 7.24 1.91
N LEU A 104 2.04 5.92 1.93
CA LEU A 104 3.23 5.23 1.42
C LEU A 104 2.87 4.53 0.11
N ASP A 105 3.44 5.01 -0.99
CA ASP A 105 3.08 4.57 -2.33
C ASP A 105 4.32 4.09 -3.11
N ALA A 106 4.32 2.81 -3.50
CA ALA A 106 5.35 2.20 -4.33
C ALA A 106 4.83 1.78 -5.72
N LYS A 107 3.77 2.45 -6.20
CA LYS A 107 3.24 2.21 -7.55
C LYS A 107 4.26 2.57 -8.63
N GLY A 108 4.38 1.69 -9.63
CA GLY A 108 5.27 1.87 -10.78
C GLY A 108 4.48 1.91 -12.10
N LEU A 109 5.11 2.35 -13.19
CA LEU A 109 4.45 2.40 -14.51
C LEU A 109 4.13 1.02 -15.07
N ASP A 110 4.94 0.01 -14.74
CA ASP A 110 4.77 -1.37 -15.18
C ASP A 110 4.20 -2.27 -14.07
N ASN A 111 4.14 -1.79 -12.82
CA ASN A 111 3.71 -2.52 -11.63
C ASN A 111 4.36 -3.92 -11.48
N LYS A 112 5.53 -4.15 -12.09
CA LYS A 112 6.19 -5.47 -12.13
C LYS A 112 7.24 -5.68 -11.05
N GLY A 113 7.61 -4.65 -10.29
CA GLY A 113 8.63 -4.74 -9.23
C GLY A 113 8.37 -3.73 -8.16
#